data_AF-A0A1I3VMB5-F1
#
_entry.id   AF-A0A1I3VMB5-F1
#
_cell.length_a   1.000
_cell.length_b   1.000
_cell.length_c   1.000
_cell.angle_alpha   90.00
_cell.angle_beta   90.00
_cell.angle_gamma   90.00
#
_symmetry.space_group_name_H-M   'P 1'
#
loop_
_entity.id
_entity.type
_entity.pdbx_description
1 polymer ?
#
loop_
_entity_poly.entity_id
_entity_poly.type
_entity_poly.pdbx_seq_one_letter_code
_entity_poly.pdbx_strand_id
1 'polypeptide(L)'
;MTYGTLASRLRASAAPMLIVVGLVSSGAAAQSAGSITPPGDATASAPRSTGGAAIRLPGTADTTQFGWYDNAQRPVLRIRSGDTVAMETLIHGHQQVMLDLSIEQMTQRAKSEQAESPGRGPHSITGPIYVEGAKPGDTLKVHIGRIVPTSYALNFNYPGFGGEFPSRFSQGQVKYFYLDLAKQQLEFTPGIFVPLRPFPGIIAVARASPGPYSTVPPGPFGGNLDINEMVSGTTLYLPVFVDGALLWSGDSHAGQGNGEINLTAIETAFKELDLTISVLKDLKLTWPRIETPTHWIAIGYDRDLNVAFNLLQEQTTELIAEQSKVSSEVARKLMLVNWDCRISEVINVLKGTYCMIPKATNVPAPQLPRDDNPDYLVTYAKDTDLNKAMDTASMAMVDKLATEKHLTPLDAYSLASIAMDCRLGSPGGSDREVHCLMPKSLWAKH
;
A
#
# COMPACT_ATOMS: atom_id res chain seq x y z
N MET A 1 14.65 13.26 -3.72
CA MET A 1 14.50 14.32 -2.71
C MET A 1 14.65 13.67 -1.34
N THR A 2 15.63 14.13 -0.57
CA THR A 2 16.02 13.62 0.75
C THR A 2 14.99 14.03 1.81
N TYR A 3 14.53 13.09 2.63
CA TYR A 3 13.74 13.37 3.83
C TYR A 3 14.69 13.87 4.92
N GLY A 4 14.63 15.17 5.23
CA GLY A 4 15.52 15.83 6.20
C GLY A 4 14.83 16.10 7.54
N THR A 5 15.41 15.55 8.60
CA THR A 5 15.20 15.85 10.02
C THR A 5 15.27 17.35 10.35
N LEU A 6 14.28 17.85 11.09
CA LEU A 6 14.28 19.20 11.67
C LEU A 6 15.11 19.24 12.97
N ALA A 7 16.18 20.03 12.98
CA ALA A 7 16.77 20.55 14.21
C ALA A 7 17.28 22.00 14.03
N SER A 8 16.71 22.86 14.88
CA SER A 8 16.96 24.26 15.24
C SER A 8 18.23 25.04 14.81
N ARG A 9 17.94 26.26 14.29
CA ARG A 9 18.40 27.62 14.73
C ARG A 9 19.72 28.27 14.22
N LEU A 10 19.50 29.46 13.61
CA LEU A 10 20.16 30.80 13.78
C LEU A 10 21.10 31.38 12.67
N ARG A 11 20.56 32.46 12.06
CA ARG A 11 21.12 33.79 11.67
C ARG A 11 22.02 33.98 10.41
N ALA A 12 21.38 34.64 9.43
CA ALA A 12 21.72 35.93 8.76
C ALA A 12 23.09 36.14 8.06
N SER A 13 23.07 36.44 6.75
CA SER A 13 23.29 37.80 6.19
C SER A 13 23.61 37.80 4.68
N ALA A 14 23.02 38.79 3.98
CA ALA A 14 23.47 39.51 2.77
C ALA A 14 23.59 38.81 1.39
N ALA A 15 22.74 39.28 0.47
CA ALA A 15 22.90 39.31 -1.00
C ALA A 15 23.88 40.44 -1.43
N PRO A 16 24.04 40.85 -2.71
CA PRO A 16 23.50 40.34 -3.99
C PRO A 16 24.52 40.31 -5.17
N MET A 17 24.12 39.83 -6.36
CA MET A 17 24.57 40.48 -7.61
C MET A 17 23.63 40.22 -8.80
N LEU A 18 23.19 41.34 -9.39
CA LEU A 18 22.48 41.49 -10.66
C LEU A 18 23.33 41.02 -11.85
N ILE A 19 22.69 40.49 -12.89
CA ILE A 19 22.96 40.93 -14.27
C ILE A 19 21.62 41.13 -15.00
N VAL A 20 21.45 42.35 -15.49
CA VAL A 20 20.44 42.82 -16.44
C VAL A 20 21.11 42.88 -17.81
N VAL A 21 20.48 42.35 -18.86
CA VAL A 21 20.67 42.85 -20.23
C VAL A 21 19.29 42.92 -20.90
N GLY A 22 19.00 44.08 -21.47
CA GLY A 22 17.69 44.50 -21.90
C GLY A 22 17.34 44.24 -23.37
N LEU A 23 16.06 44.52 -23.58
CA LEU A 23 15.20 44.63 -24.77
C LEU A 23 15.84 45.12 -26.08
N VAL A 24 15.26 44.65 -27.19
CA VAL A 24 14.74 45.52 -28.27
C VAL A 24 13.36 45.03 -28.74
N SER A 25 12.44 45.98 -28.85
CA SER A 25 11.03 45.89 -29.24
C SER A 25 10.78 46.08 -30.74
N SER A 26 9.66 45.56 -31.26
CA SER A 26 8.67 46.37 -32.04
C SER A 26 7.51 45.51 -32.54
N GLY A 27 6.30 46.09 -32.55
CA GLY A 27 5.15 45.55 -33.29
C GLY A 27 3.82 45.64 -32.54
N ALA A 28 3.21 46.84 -32.51
CA ALA A 28 1.89 47.09 -31.96
C ALA A 28 0.77 46.62 -32.89
N ALA A 29 -0.26 45.98 -32.33
CA ALA A 29 -1.62 46.01 -32.85
C ALA A 29 -2.58 45.90 -31.65
N ALA A 30 -3.18 47.03 -31.28
CA ALA A 30 -4.26 47.09 -30.31
C ALA A 30 -5.57 46.69 -31.02
N GLN A 31 -6.27 45.69 -30.48
CA GLN A 31 -7.69 45.48 -30.76
C GLN A 31 -8.46 45.29 -29.44
N SER A 32 -9.53 46.07 -29.35
CA SER A 32 -10.61 46.15 -28.37
C SER A 32 -10.72 45.07 -27.29
N ALA A 33 -10.65 45.51 -26.04
CA ALA A 33 -11.16 44.79 -24.89
C ALA A 33 -12.69 44.68 -24.97
N GLY A 34 -13.18 43.51 -25.38
CA GLY A 34 -14.51 43.04 -25.02
C GLY A 34 -14.44 42.39 -23.64
N SER A 35 -15.14 42.96 -22.66
CA SER A 35 -15.31 42.40 -21.33
C SER A 35 -16.02 41.05 -21.41
N ILE A 36 -15.26 39.96 -21.35
CA ILE A 36 -15.81 38.63 -21.11
C ILE A 36 -16.02 38.53 -19.60
N THR A 37 -17.24 38.81 -19.17
CA THR A 37 -17.77 38.34 -17.89
C THR A 37 -17.47 36.83 -17.77
N PRO A 38 -16.85 36.36 -16.68
CA PRO A 38 -16.70 34.92 -16.49
C PRO A 38 -18.10 34.29 -16.46
N PRO A 39 -18.34 33.19 -17.19
CA PRO A 39 -19.57 32.42 -17.04
C PRO A 39 -19.65 32.01 -15.57
N GLY A 40 -20.75 32.39 -14.93
CA GLY A 40 -20.94 32.28 -13.48
C GLY A 40 -20.73 30.88 -12.94
N ASP A 41 -20.47 30.84 -11.63
CA ASP A 41 -20.43 29.66 -10.77
C ASP A 41 -21.66 28.76 -10.95
N ALA A 42 -21.65 27.95 -11.99
CA ALA A 42 -22.47 26.76 -12.07
C ALA A 42 -21.79 25.72 -11.16
N THR A 43 -22.04 25.85 -9.86
CA THR A 43 -21.70 24.87 -8.84
C THR A 43 -22.40 23.55 -9.15
N ALA A 44 -21.80 22.71 -9.98
CA ALA A 44 -22.11 21.29 -9.99
C ALA A 44 -21.51 20.70 -8.71
N SER A 45 -22.23 20.84 -7.60
CA SER A 45 -21.87 20.21 -6.33
C SER A 45 -21.88 18.70 -6.52
N ALA A 46 -20.79 18.01 -6.16
CA ALA A 46 -20.77 16.55 -6.09
C ALA A 46 -22.01 16.05 -5.31
N PRO A 47 -22.61 14.92 -5.73
CA PRO A 47 -23.86 14.44 -5.14
C PRO A 47 -23.71 14.28 -3.63
N ARG A 48 -24.69 14.82 -2.89
CA ARG A 48 -24.73 14.83 -1.43
C ARG A 48 -25.65 13.71 -0.96
N SER A 49 -25.17 12.86 -0.05
CA SER A 49 -25.97 11.78 0.53
C SER A 49 -27.20 12.31 1.30
N THR A 50 -28.37 11.74 1.01
CA THR A 50 -29.59 11.85 1.82
C THR A 50 -29.72 10.57 2.63
N GLY A 51 -29.55 10.66 3.95
CA GLY A 51 -29.33 9.51 4.84
C GLY A 51 -30.32 8.35 4.70
N GLY A 52 -29.82 7.12 4.87
CA GLY A 52 -30.60 5.88 4.98
C GLY A 52 -30.26 4.79 3.95
N ALA A 53 -29.62 5.13 2.82
CA ALA A 53 -29.14 4.18 1.82
C ALA A 53 -27.60 4.19 1.73
N ALA A 54 -26.99 3.04 1.39
CA ALA A 54 -25.56 2.94 1.18
C ALA A 54 -25.10 3.88 0.04
N ILE A 55 -24.08 4.71 0.30
CA ILE A 55 -23.57 5.65 -0.70
C ILE A 55 -22.71 4.84 -1.68
N ARG A 56 -23.19 4.68 -2.92
CA ARG A 56 -22.42 3.98 -3.95
C ARG A 56 -21.45 4.95 -4.63
N LEU A 57 -20.18 4.55 -4.74
CA LEU A 57 -19.19 5.24 -5.56
C LEU A 57 -18.71 4.26 -6.65
N PRO A 58 -19.26 4.33 -7.87
CA PRO A 58 -18.92 3.39 -8.93
C PRO A 58 -17.48 3.60 -9.39
N GLY A 59 -16.85 2.57 -9.94
CA GLY A 59 -15.50 2.63 -10.52
C GLY A 59 -15.64 2.93 -12.01
N THR A 60 -15.57 4.20 -12.40
CA THR A 60 -15.68 4.64 -13.80
C THR A 60 -14.55 5.60 -14.14
N ALA A 61 -14.40 5.95 -15.42
CA ALA A 61 -13.41 6.94 -15.84
C ALA A 61 -13.59 8.31 -15.16
N ASP A 62 -14.82 8.66 -14.74
CA ASP A 62 -15.12 9.95 -14.10
C ASP A 62 -14.83 9.97 -12.59
N THR A 63 -14.83 8.79 -11.94
CA THR A 63 -14.66 8.65 -10.49
C THR A 63 -13.31 8.06 -10.10
N THR A 64 -12.48 7.72 -11.08
CA THR A 64 -11.17 7.13 -10.87
C THR A 64 -10.07 7.96 -11.52
N GLN A 65 -8.86 7.85 -10.96
CA GLN A 65 -7.65 8.42 -11.52
C GLN A 65 -6.64 7.35 -11.84
N PHE A 66 -5.72 7.70 -12.72
CA PHE A 66 -4.63 6.84 -13.09
C PHE A 66 -3.30 7.37 -12.51
N GLY A 67 -2.78 6.66 -11.52
CA GLY A 67 -1.38 6.71 -11.13
C GLY A 67 -0.91 7.92 -10.30
N TRP A 68 -1.79 8.90 -10.01
CA TRP A 68 -1.46 10.11 -9.27
C TRP A 68 -2.44 10.39 -8.11
N TYR A 69 -1.90 10.78 -6.95
CA TYR A 69 -2.61 11.56 -5.95
C TYR A 69 -2.39 13.04 -6.22
N ASP A 70 -3.44 13.84 -6.31
CA ASP A 70 -3.32 15.30 -6.43
C ASP A 70 -4.33 15.98 -5.50
N ASN A 71 -3.83 16.84 -4.62
CA ASN A 71 -4.67 17.57 -3.67
C ASN A 71 -5.45 18.74 -4.31
N ALA A 72 -5.18 19.08 -5.58
CA ALA A 72 -5.98 20.01 -6.37
C ALA A 72 -7.18 19.33 -7.04
N GLN A 73 -7.28 18.00 -7.01
CA GLN A 73 -8.35 17.30 -7.66
C GLN A 73 -9.70 17.57 -6.98
N ARG A 74 -10.73 17.81 -7.79
CA ARG A 74 -12.09 18.01 -7.29
C ARG A 74 -12.63 16.69 -6.70
N PRO A 75 -13.27 16.75 -5.53
CA PRO A 75 -13.94 15.58 -4.97
C PRO A 75 -15.00 15.03 -5.91
N VAL A 76 -15.01 13.72 -6.09
CA VAL A 76 -16.05 13.01 -6.85
C VAL A 76 -17.25 12.66 -5.97
N LEU A 77 -17.07 12.71 -4.65
CA LEU A 77 -18.11 12.46 -3.64
C LEU A 77 -17.85 13.30 -2.39
N ARG A 78 -18.91 13.77 -1.72
CA ARG A 78 -18.84 14.41 -0.40
C ARG A 78 -19.69 13.63 0.60
N ILE A 79 -19.11 13.29 1.75
CA ILE A 79 -19.77 12.51 2.80
C ILE A 79 -19.66 13.20 4.16
N ARG A 80 -20.49 12.80 5.11
CA ARG A 80 -20.36 13.20 6.52
C ARG A 80 -19.55 12.15 7.29
N SER A 81 -18.94 12.57 8.39
CA SER A 81 -18.36 11.62 9.35
C SER A 81 -19.41 10.61 9.81
N GLY A 82 -19.07 9.33 9.74
CA GLY A 82 -19.93 8.19 10.09
C GLY A 82 -20.62 7.54 8.89
N ASP A 83 -20.58 8.15 7.70
CA ASP A 83 -21.18 7.57 6.50
C ASP A 83 -20.38 6.34 6.00
N THR A 84 -21.08 5.40 5.38
CA THR A 84 -20.51 4.25 4.68
C THR A 84 -20.59 4.45 3.17
N VAL A 85 -19.47 4.26 2.49
CA VAL A 85 -19.37 4.28 1.02
C VAL A 85 -19.07 2.87 0.53
N ALA A 86 -19.96 2.33 -0.31
CA ALA A 86 -19.74 1.11 -1.06
C ALA A 86 -19.04 1.48 -2.38
N MET A 87 -17.73 1.35 -2.39
CA MET A 87 -16.84 1.76 -3.48
C MET A 87 -16.59 0.60 -4.45
N GLU A 88 -16.59 0.89 -5.75
CA GLU A 88 -16.07 0.00 -6.78
C GLU A 88 -14.66 0.45 -7.18
N THR A 89 -13.76 -0.49 -7.40
CA THR A 89 -12.38 -0.21 -7.83
C THR A 89 -12.14 -0.74 -9.24
N LEU A 90 -11.08 -0.24 -9.88
CA LEU A 90 -10.68 -0.67 -11.20
C LEU A 90 -9.35 -1.42 -11.13
N ILE A 91 -9.17 -2.40 -12.01
CA ILE A 91 -7.89 -3.05 -12.19
C ILE A 91 -6.86 -2.05 -12.72
N HIS A 92 -5.58 -2.37 -12.53
CA HIS A 92 -4.40 -1.65 -13.01
C HIS A 92 -4.52 -1.05 -14.41
N GLY A 93 -3.83 0.07 -14.63
CA GLY A 93 -3.78 0.72 -15.94
C GLY A 93 -5.12 1.31 -16.38
N HIS A 94 -5.97 1.72 -15.44
CA HIS A 94 -7.30 2.28 -15.71
C HIS A 94 -8.18 1.33 -16.55
N GLN A 95 -8.31 0.08 -16.09
CA GLN A 95 -8.97 -1.03 -16.80
C GLN A 95 -8.29 -1.50 -18.10
N GLN A 96 -7.06 -1.07 -18.40
CA GLN A 96 -6.39 -1.51 -19.63
C GLN A 96 -5.54 -2.77 -19.44
N VAL A 97 -5.22 -3.14 -18.20
CA VAL A 97 -4.58 -4.42 -17.89
C VAL A 97 -5.67 -5.46 -17.64
N MET A 98 -6.18 -6.06 -18.71
CA MET A 98 -7.22 -7.10 -18.67
C MET A 98 -6.67 -8.45 -19.11
N LEU A 99 -7.52 -9.49 -19.04
CA LEU A 99 -7.23 -10.83 -19.51
C LEU A 99 -6.62 -10.82 -20.92
N ASP A 100 -5.72 -11.78 -21.18
CA ASP A 100 -5.09 -12.08 -22.47
C ASP A 100 -3.95 -11.17 -22.95
N LEU A 101 -3.52 -10.16 -22.19
CA LEU A 101 -2.26 -9.47 -22.53
C LEU A 101 -1.06 -10.37 -22.27
N SER A 102 -0.13 -10.43 -23.23
CA SER A 102 1.18 -11.05 -23.01
C SER A 102 2.07 -10.17 -22.13
N ILE A 103 3.07 -10.76 -21.47
CA ILE A 103 4.03 -9.99 -20.68
C ILE A 103 4.80 -8.97 -21.55
N GLU A 104 5.04 -9.27 -22.82
CA GLU A 104 5.65 -8.34 -23.77
C GLU A 104 4.74 -7.13 -24.00
N GLN A 105 3.46 -7.35 -24.28
CA GLN A 105 2.48 -6.28 -24.47
C GLN A 105 2.34 -5.41 -23.22
N MET A 106 2.23 -6.03 -22.04
CA MET A 106 2.19 -5.31 -20.76
C MET A 106 3.45 -4.47 -20.54
N THR A 107 4.62 -5.02 -20.87
CA THR A 107 5.91 -4.33 -20.74
C THR A 107 6.00 -3.13 -21.67
N GLN A 108 5.62 -3.30 -22.95
CA GLN A 108 5.64 -2.20 -23.91
C GLN A 108 4.68 -1.09 -23.49
N ARG A 109 3.48 -1.45 -23.04
CA ARG A 109 2.51 -0.49 -22.49
C ARG A 109 3.11 0.28 -21.31
N ALA A 110 3.66 -0.40 -20.31
CA ALA A 110 4.25 0.25 -19.15
C ALA A 110 5.38 1.22 -19.54
N LYS A 111 6.23 0.84 -20.50
CA LYS A 111 7.29 1.71 -21.04
C LYS A 111 6.71 2.95 -21.74
N SER A 112 5.71 2.78 -22.60
CA SER A 112 5.03 3.89 -23.27
C SER A 112 4.41 4.86 -22.26
N GLU A 113 3.73 4.33 -21.23
CA GLU A 113 3.12 5.15 -20.19
C GLU A 113 4.14 5.94 -19.38
N GLN A 114 5.29 5.35 -19.07
CA GLN A 114 6.37 6.07 -18.39
C GLN A 114 7.04 7.11 -19.29
N ALA A 115 7.12 6.86 -20.61
CA ALA A 115 7.63 7.85 -21.55
C ALA A 115 6.69 9.06 -21.68
N GLU A 116 5.38 8.82 -21.69
CA GLU A 116 4.35 9.86 -21.79
C GLU A 116 4.13 10.61 -20.46
N SER A 117 4.24 9.91 -19.33
CA SER A 117 4.00 10.47 -17.99
C SER A 117 5.01 9.92 -16.97
N PRO A 118 6.25 10.42 -16.98
CA PRO A 118 7.31 9.92 -16.11
C PRO A 118 6.93 9.96 -14.63
N GLY A 119 7.05 8.83 -13.94
CA GLY A 119 6.79 8.71 -12.51
C GLY A 119 5.34 8.42 -12.13
N ARG A 120 4.41 8.35 -13.11
CA ARG A 120 3.02 7.94 -12.86
C ARG A 120 2.99 6.50 -12.37
N GLY A 121 2.25 6.24 -11.29
CA GLY A 121 2.09 4.86 -10.81
C GLY A 121 1.15 4.04 -11.72
N PRO A 122 1.17 2.70 -11.61
CA PRO A 122 0.35 1.81 -12.45
C PRO A 122 -1.10 1.68 -11.93
N HIS A 123 -1.39 2.18 -10.73
CA HIS A 123 -2.65 1.95 -10.04
C HIS A 123 -3.80 2.80 -10.56
N SER A 124 -4.98 2.18 -10.64
CA SER A 124 -6.26 2.87 -10.79
C SER A 124 -6.84 3.13 -9.40
N ILE A 125 -7.09 4.39 -9.05
CA ILE A 125 -7.59 4.76 -7.71
C ILE A 125 -8.95 5.45 -7.82
N THR A 126 -9.94 4.94 -7.10
CA THR A 126 -11.30 5.52 -7.02
C THR A 126 -11.32 6.61 -5.93
N GLY A 127 -11.87 7.79 -6.26
CA GLY A 127 -11.90 8.95 -5.38
C GLY A 127 -11.54 10.27 -6.11
N PRO A 128 -11.36 11.39 -5.37
CA PRO A 128 -11.29 11.48 -3.93
C PRO A 128 -12.67 11.69 -3.32
N ILE A 129 -12.85 11.10 -2.15
CA ILE A 129 -13.98 11.39 -1.27
C ILE A 129 -13.58 12.53 -0.34
N TYR A 130 -14.38 13.60 -0.31
CA TYR A 130 -14.23 14.67 0.66
C TYR A 130 -15.08 14.38 1.90
N VAL A 131 -14.45 14.33 3.07
CA VAL A 131 -15.09 14.06 4.35
C VAL A 131 -15.39 15.38 5.07
N GLU A 132 -16.67 15.75 5.16
CA GLU A 132 -17.08 17.02 5.76
C GLU A 132 -16.58 17.12 7.21
N GLY A 133 -15.95 18.26 7.51
CA GLY A 133 -15.43 18.57 8.84
C GLY A 133 -14.04 17.99 9.15
N ALA A 134 -13.44 17.16 8.29
CA ALA A 134 -12.03 16.75 8.43
C ALA A 134 -11.10 17.95 8.18
N LYS A 135 -10.12 18.16 9.07
CA LYS A 135 -9.14 19.25 9.01
C LYS A 135 -7.72 18.71 9.18
N PRO A 136 -6.68 19.42 8.67
CA PRO A 136 -5.30 19.05 8.90
C PRO A 136 -5.00 18.80 10.38
N GLY A 137 -4.34 17.68 10.67
CA GLY A 137 -4.05 17.20 12.02
C GLY A 137 -5.16 16.37 12.66
N ASP A 138 -6.35 16.22 12.07
CA ASP A 138 -7.30 15.19 12.48
C ASP A 138 -6.83 13.79 12.03
N THR A 139 -7.53 12.75 12.47
CA THR A 139 -7.34 11.38 11.98
C THR A 139 -8.65 10.88 11.38
N LEU A 140 -8.62 10.30 10.18
CA LEU A 140 -9.73 9.49 9.69
C LEU A 140 -9.67 8.10 10.31
N LYS A 141 -10.80 7.65 10.84
CA LYS A 141 -11.05 6.24 11.17
C LYS A 141 -11.80 5.63 9.98
N VAL A 142 -11.13 4.79 9.21
CA VAL A 142 -11.66 4.12 8.01
C VAL A 142 -11.88 2.65 8.34
N HIS A 143 -13.11 2.29 8.66
CA HIS A 143 -13.48 0.89 8.90
C HIS A 143 -13.78 0.19 7.58
N ILE A 144 -13.08 -0.91 7.32
CA ILE A 144 -13.23 -1.76 6.14
C ILE A 144 -14.30 -2.80 6.44
N GLY A 145 -15.45 -2.64 5.80
CA GLY A 145 -16.60 -3.53 5.90
C GLY A 145 -16.49 -4.69 4.91
N ARG A 146 -17.56 -4.91 4.14
CA ARG A 146 -17.61 -5.96 3.12
C ARG A 146 -16.63 -5.68 1.97
N ILE A 147 -15.98 -6.74 1.49
CA ILE A 147 -15.13 -6.71 0.30
C ILE A 147 -15.60 -7.81 -0.64
N VAL A 148 -15.86 -7.46 -1.90
CA VAL A 148 -16.27 -8.40 -2.95
C VAL A 148 -15.38 -8.21 -4.17
N PRO A 149 -14.39 -9.10 -4.40
CA PRO A 149 -13.57 -9.04 -5.59
C PRO A 149 -14.35 -9.40 -6.87
N THR A 150 -13.79 -9.03 -8.02
CA THR A 150 -14.23 -9.56 -9.31
C THR A 150 -13.90 -11.05 -9.41
N SER A 151 -14.32 -11.71 -10.49
CA SER A 151 -14.14 -13.16 -10.67
C SER A 151 -12.80 -13.53 -11.31
N TYR A 152 -11.92 -12.57 -11.53
CA TYR A 152 -10.63 -12.78 -12.16
C TYR A 152 -9.55 -11.92 -11.49
N ALA A 153 -8.32 -12.39 -11.63
CA ALA A 153 -7.15 -11.71 -11.12
C ALA A 153 -5.94 -11.95 -12.02
N LEU A 154 -4.86 -11.25 -11.74
CA LEU A 154 -3.56 -11.51 -12.34
C LEU A 154 -2.44 -11.42 -11.31
N ASN A 155 -1.31 -12.02 -11.63
CA ASN A 155 -0.04 -11.77 -10.95
C ASN A 155 1.02 -11.66 -12.04
N PHE A 156 1.93 -10.70 -11.91
CA PHE A 156 2.96 -10.48 -12.91
C PHE A 156 4.25 -9.90 -12.34
N ASN A 157 5.33 -10.13 -13.06
CA ASN A 157 6.59 -9.44 -12.88
C ASN A 157 7.13 -9.01 -14.25
N TYR A 158 7.66 -7.80 -14.33
CA TYR A 158 8.22 -7.31 -15.59
C TYR A 158 9.59 -7.93 -15.90
N PRO A 159 9.95 -8.06 -17.18
CA PRO A 159 11.22 -8.65 -17.61
C PRO A 159 12.40 -7.73 -17.29
N GLY A 160 13.20 -8.11 -16.31
CA GLY A 160 14.45 -7.41 -16.00
C GLY A 160 14.31 -6.06 -15.29
N PHE A 161 13.10 -5.70 -14.84
CA PHE A 161 12.84 -4.53 -14.00
C PHE A 161 11.64 -4.79 -13.07
N GLY A 162 11.63 -4.14 -11.90
CA GLY A 162 10.59 -4.39 -10.88
C GLY A 162 10.76 -5.73 -10.15
N GLY A 163 10.10 -5.85 -8.99
CA GLY A 163 10.32 -6.95 -8.05
C GLY A 163 11.66 -6.84 -7.32
N GLU A 164 11.88 -7.72 -6.34
CA GLU A 164 13.13 -7.73 -5.54
C GLU A 164 14.32 -8.28 -6.35
N PHE A 165 14.09 -9.18 -7.32
CA PHE A 165 15.15 -9.88 -8.06
C PHE A 165 15.10 -9.75 -9.60
N PRO A 166 15.06 -8.52 -10.15
CA PRO A 166 14.88 -8.30 -11.59
C PRO A 166 15.97 -8.96 -12.45
N SER A 167 17.21 -9.04 -11.96
CA SER A 167 18.33 -9.65 -12.69
C SER A 167 18.21 -11.17 -12.83
N ARG A 168 17.53 -11.84 -11.89
CA ARG A 168 17.30 -13.29 -11.94
C ARG A 168 16.09 -13.67 -12.78
N PHE A 169 15.09 -12.79 -12.86
CA PHE A 169 13.84 -13.00 -13.58
C PHE A 169 13.72 -12.06 -14.77
N SER A 170 14.72 -12.11 -15.66
CA SER A 170 14.82 -11.23 -16.83
C SER A 170 13.77 -11.52 -17.91
N GLN A 171 13.08 -12.65 -17.83
CA GLN A 171 12.05 -13.07 -18.78
C GLN A 171 10.67 -12.45 -18.49
N GLY A 172 10.38 -12.15 -17.22
CA GLY A 172 9.05 -11.73 -16.80
C GLY A 172 7.99 -12.83 -16.91
N GLN A 173 6.83 -12.61 -16.29
CA GLN A 173 5.65 -13.47 -16.45
C GLN A 173 4.40 -12.64 -16.19
N VAL A 174 3.29 -13.00 -16.84
CA VAL A 174 1.95 -12.67 -16.38
C VAL A 174 1.15 -13.96 -16.28
N LYS A 175 0.44 -14.15 -15.18
CA LYS A 175 -0.51 -15.23 -14.95
C LYS A 175 -1.88 -14.61 -14.74
N TYR A 176 -2.90 -15.16 -15.38
CA TYR A 176 -4.28 -14.81 -15.15
C TYR A 176 -4.97 -15.94 -14.38
N PHE A 177 -5.80 -15.57 -13.43
CA PHE A 177 -6.52 -16.50 -12.57
C PHE A 177 -8.01 -16.23 -12.63
N TYR A 178 -8.81 -17.29 -12.57
CA TYR A 178 -10.21 -17.20 -12.20
C TYR A 178 -10.32 -17.45 -10.70
N LEU A 179 -11.06 -16.59 -10.01
CA LEU A 179 -11.25 -16.68 -8.56
C LEU A 179 -12.48 -17.54 -8.25
N ASP A 180 -12.31 -18.59 -7.46
CA ASP A 180 -13.43 -19.35 -6.91
C ASP A 180 -13.94 -18.62 -5.65
N LEU A 181 -14.86 -17.68 -5.86
CA LEU A 181 -15.44 -16.87 -4.78
C LEU A 181 -16.35 -17.69 -3.86
N ALA A 182 -16.83 -18.86 -4.30
CA ALA A 182 -17.64 -19.74 -3.45
C ALA A 182 -16.75 -20.48 -2.45
N LYS A 183 -15.59 -20.97 -2.90
CA LYS A 183 -14.61 -21.64 -2.04
C LYS A 183 -13.61 -20.70 -1.38
N GLN A 184 -13.58 -19.42 -1.76
CA GLN A 184 -12.58 -18.44 -1.33
C GLN A 184 -11.16 -18.93 -1.59
N GLN A 185 -10.89 -19.39 -2.82
CA GLN A 185 -9.55 -19.80 -3.25
C GLN A 185 -9.32 -19.51 -4.74
N LEU A 186 -8.06 -19.57 -5.17
CA LEU A 186 -7.69 -19.71 -6.58
C LEU A 186 -6.83 -20.96 -6.77
N GLU A 187 -6.86 -21.54 -7.97
CA GLU A 187 -5.90 -22.54 -8.40
C GLU A 187 -4.74 -21.84 -9.12
N PHE A 188 -3.55 -21.84 -8.52
CA PHE A 188 -2.38 -21.11 -9.04
C PHE A 188 -1.75 -21.85 -10.22
N THR A 189 -1.66 -23.16 -10.09
CA THR A 189 -1.27 -24.15 -11.10
C THR A 189 -1.93 -25.47 -10.69
N PRO A 190 -2.12 -26.47 -11.58
CA PRO A 190 -2.83 -27.69 -11.23
C PRO A 190 -2.38 -28.32 -9.91
N GLY A 191 -3.29 -28.39 -8.94
CA GLY A 191 -3.03 -28.96 -7.61
C GLY A 191 -2.36 -28.04 -6.59
N ILE A 192 -2.23 -26.73 -6.85
CA ILE A 192 -1.81 -25.73 -5.86
C ILE A 192 -2.93 -24.71 -5.69
N PHE A 193 -3.53 -24.67 -4.50
CA PHE A 193 -4.65 -23.79 -4.18
C PHE A 193 -4.23 -22.74 -3.17
N VAL A 194 -4.41 -21.46 -3.52
CA VAL A 194 -4.11 -20.32 -2.65
C VAL A 194 -5.42 -19.76 -2.10
N PRO A 195 -5.59 -19.65 -0.77
CA PRO A 195 -6.80 -19.08 -0.19
C PRO A 195 -6.90 -17.59 -0.52
N LEU A 196 -8.11 -17.12 -0.79
CA LEU A 196 -8.38 -15.70 -0.98
C LEU A 196 -8.52 -15.04 0.40
N ARG A 197 -7.89 -13.87 0.52
CA ARG A 197 -8.00 -13.00 1.68
C ARG A 197 -8.00 -11.55 1.18
N PRO A 198 -9.11 -11.07 0.59
CA PRO A 198 -9.12 -9.81 -0.15
C PRO A 198 -8.88 -8.59 0.76
N PHE A 199 -8.12 -7.62 0.27
CA PHE A 199 -7.84 -6.34 0.94
C PHE A 199 -7.43 -5.26 -0.09
N PRO A 200 -7.64 -3.96 0.18
CA PRO A 200 -7.11 -2.89 -0.66
C PRO A 200 -5.63 -2.65 -0.34
N GLY A 201 -4.72 -2.75 -1.32
CA GLY A 201 -3.32 -2.33 -1.20
C GLY A 201 -3.21 -0.82 -0.95
N ILE A 202 -4.08 -0.05 -1.61
CA ILE A 202 -4.18 1.41 -1.44
C ILE A 202 -5.41 1.83 -0.64
N ILE A 203 -5.16 2.53 0.47
CA ILE A 203 -6.05 3.55 1.04
C ILE A 203 -5.21 4.78 1.35
N ALA A 204 -5.57 5.93 0.78
CA ALA A 204 -4.74 7.13 0.85
C ALA A 204 -5.56 8.39 1.07
N VAL A 205 -4.99 9.38 1.76
CA VAL A 205 -5.49 10.76 1.78
C VAL A 205 -4.55 11.70 1.06
N ALA A 206 -5.01 12.90 0.73
CA ALA A 206 -4.17 13.89 0.08
C ALA A 206 -3.05 14.36 0.98
N ARG A 207 -1.90 14.64 0.37
CA ARG A 207 -0.74 15.21 1.02
C ARG A 207 -0.93 16.72 1.22
N ALA A 208 -0.27 17.27 2.25
CA ALA A 208 -0.26 18.72 2.49
C ALA A 208 0.41 19.49 1.34
N SER A 209 1.52 18.96 0.82
CA SER A 209 2.24 19.57 -0.29
C SER A 209 1.43 19.45 -1.58
N PRO A 210 1.35 20.52 -2.41
CA PRO A 210 0.58 20.50 -3.66
C PRO A 210 1.27 19.72 -4.77
N GLY A 211 0.45 19.20 -5.69
CA GLY A 211 0.89 18.61 -6.95
C GLY A 211 0.64 17.10 -7.06
N PRO A 212 0.94 16.52 -8.24
CA PRO A 212 0.74 15.10 -8.50
C PRO A 212 1.84 14.28 -7.82
N TYR A 213 1.44 13.29 -7.04
CA TYR A 213 2.32 12.32 -6.39
C TYR A 213 2.02 10.93 -6.88
N SER A 214 3.07 10.18 -7.23
CA SER A 214 2.93 8.80 -7.69
C SER A 214 2.13 7.99 -6.68
N THR A 215 1.28 7.09 -7.17
CA THR A 215 0.56 6.13 -6.32
C THR A 215 1.45 5.01 -5.78
N VAL A 216 2.68 4.88 -6.27
CA VAL A 216 3.60 3.79 -5.90
C VAL A 216 4.06 3.87 -4.44
N PRO A 217 4.70 4.94 -3.94
CA PRO A 217 5.24 4.90 -2.60
C PRO A 217 4.15 5.08 -1.52
N PRO A 218 4.16 4.28 -0.45
CA PRO A 218 3.41 4.59 0.78
C PRO A 218 3.99 5.79 1.53
N GLY A 219 3.31 6.19 2.60
CA GLY A 219 3.83 7.15 3.58
C GLY A 219 2.85 7.50 4.69
N PRO A 220 3.09 8.61 5.41
CA PRO A 220 2.19 9.13 6.45
C PRO A 220 0.73 9.32 6.02
N PHE A 221 0.49 9.46 4.71
CA PHE A 221 -0.82 9.62 4.10
C PHE A 221 -1.50 8.30 3.72
N GLY A 222 -0.94 7.17 4.14
CA GLY A 222 -1.34 5.83 3.69
C GLY A 222 -0.65 5.54 2.36
N GLY A 223 -1.42 5.41 1.30
CA GLY A 223 -0.87 5.07 -0.02
C GLY A 223 -0.80 3.56 -0.21
N ASN A 224 0.21 3.11 -0.94
CA ASN A 224 0.43 1.69 -1.27
C ASN A 224 1.02 0.93 -0.09
N LEU A 225 0.17 0.62 0.91
CA LEU A 225 0.65 -0.01 2.14
C LEU A 225 0.89 -1.50 1.94
N ASP A 226 0.05 -2.17 1.14
CA ASP A 226 0.18 -3.60 0.83
C ASP A 226 0.28 -4.48 2.09
N ILE A 227 -0.53 -4.11 3.09
CA ILE A 227 -0.65 -4.85 4.35
C ILE A 227 -1.86 -5.78 4.23
N ASN A 228 -1.59 -7.06 4.02
CA ASN A 228 -2.60 -8.13 3.88
C ASN A 228 -3.48 -8.39 5.12
N GLU A 229 -3.23 -7.66 6.21
CA GLU A 229 -4.09 -7.61 7.39
C GLU A 229 -5.26 -6.62 7.23
N MET A 230 -5.29 -5.75 6.21
CA MET A 230 -6.37 -4.77 5.94
C MET A 230 -7.64 -5.39 5.33
N VAL A 231 -8.08 -6.50 5.88
CA VAL A 231 -9.25 -7.26 5.41
C VAL A 231 -10.57 -6.72 5.96
N SER A 232 -11.68 -7.33 5.53
CA SER A 232 -13.01 -7.09 6.14
C SER A 232 -12.99 -7.20 7.66
N GLY A 233 -13.56 -6.21 8.34
CA GLY A 233 -13.60 -6.09 9.80
C GLY A 233 -12.44 -5.31 10.40
N THR A 234 -11.47 -4.87 9.60
CA THR A 234 -10.34 -4.05 10.08
C THR A 234 -10.61 -2.55 9.99
N THR A 235 -9.79 -1.76 10.68
CA THR A 235 -9.89 -0.30 10.67
C THR A 235 -8.52 0.32 10.47
N LEU A 236 -8.39 1.20 9.47
CA LEU A 236 -7.23 2.05 9.26
C LEU A 236 -7.45 3.41 9.91
N TYR A 237 -6.49 3.86 10.72
CA TYR A 237 -6.43 5.19 11.30
C TYR A 237 -5.41 6.01 10.51
N LEU A 238 -5.88 7.05 9.82
CA LEU A 238 -5.12 7.75 8.78
C LEU A 238 -5.01 9.25 9.06
N PRO A 239 -3.81 9.82 9.24
CA PRO A 239 -3.64 11.26 9.52
C PRO A 239 -4.15 12.14 8.37
N VAL A 240 -4.81 13.25 8.68
CA VAL A 240 -5.35 14.21 7.70
C VAL A 240 -4.39 15.37 7.48
N PHE A 241 -4.14 15.73 6.22
CA PHE A 241 -3.20 16.80 5.85
C PHE A 241 -3.83 17.98 5.12
N VAL A 242 -5.05 17.84 4.59
CA VAL A 242 -5.81 18.88 3.90
C VAL A 242 -7.27 18.88 4.34
N ASP A 243 -7.97 19.98 4.08
CA ASP A 243 -9.40 20.08 4.34
C ASP A 243 -10.18 18.99 3.61
N GLY A 244 -11.03 18.28 4.35
CA GLY A 244 -11.81 17.16 3.82
C GLY A 244 -11.03 15.88 3.55
N ALA A 245 -9.72 15.86 3.87
CA ALA A 245 -8.77 14.76 3.67
C ALA A 245 -8.51 14.33 2.21
N LEU A 246 -9.53 14.28 1.36
CA LEU A 246 -9.51 13.69 0.01
C LEU A 246 -9.05 12.22 0.05
N LEU A 247 -9.97 11.30 0.32
CA LEU A 247 -9.68 9.87 0.46
C LEU A 247 -9.81 9.14 -0.89
N TRP A 248 -8.79 8.35 -1.25
CA TRP A 248 -8.81 7.39 -2.36
C TRP A 248 -8.63 5.96 -1.86
N SER A 249 -9.11 5.01 -2.66
CA SER A 249 -8.72 3.60 -2.54
C SER A 249 -8.63 2.96 -3.92
N GLY A 250 -7.80 1.93 -4.05
CA GLY A 250 -7.54 1.22 -5.29
C GLY A 250 -6.62 0.04 -5.03
N ASP A 251 -5.92 -0.40 -6.06
CA ASP A 251 -4.94 -1.48 -5.97
C ASP A 251 -5.46 -2.70 -5.21
N SER A 252 -6.49 -3.31 -5.77
CA SER A 252 -7.29 -4.30 -5.06
C SER A 252 -6.64 -5.67 -5.18
N HIS A 253 -6.38 -6.32 -4.04
CA HIS A 253 -5.77 -7.64 -4.01
C HIS A 253 -6.77 -8.68 -3.52
N ALA A 254 -6.82 -9.84 -4.18
CA ALA A 254 -7.58 -10.98 -3.68
C ALA A 254 -6.80 -11.79 -2.63
N GLY A 255 -5.50 -11.53 -2.49
CA GLY A 255 -4.59 -12.09 -1.49
C GLY A 255 -3.14 -11.71 -1.83
N GLN A 256 -2.26 -11.74 -0.82
CA GLN A 256 -0.85 -11.37 -0.94
C GLN A 256 -0.04 -12.05 0.16
N GLY A 257 1.21 -12.38 -0.14
CA GLY A 257 2.21 -12.78 0.85
C GLY A 257 2.85 -11.56 1.54
N ASN A 258 3.41 -11.77 2.72
CA ASN A 258 4.29 -10.79 3.35
C ASN A 258 5.63 -10.78 2.60
N GLY A 259 5.93 -9.66 1.95
CA GLY A 259 7.12 -9.40 1.16
C GLY A 259 6.83 -8.94 -0.26
N GLU A 260 5.73 -9.40 -0.87
CA GLU A 260 5.31 -9.06 -2.24
C GLU A 260 6.47 -9.06 -3.27
N ILE A 261 7.32 -10.09 -3.17
CA ILE A 261 8.67 -10.01 -3.75
C ILE A 261 8.68 -9.93 -5.28
N ASN A 262 7.64 -10.39 -5.97
CA ASN A 262 7.65 -10.43 -7.44
C ASN A 262 7.14 -9.17 -8.12
N LEU A 263 6.83 -8.11 -7.35
CA LEU A 263 6.20 -6.84 -7.75
C LEU A 263 4.70 -6.78 -7.46
N THR A 264 3.99 -7.91 -7.50
CA THR A 264 2.51 -7.87 -7.43
C THR A 264 1.93 -8.94 -6.52
N ALA A 265 0.70 -8.69 -6.09
CA ALA A 265 -0.16 -9.60 -5.36
C ALA A 265 -1.01 -10.47 -6.30
N ILE A 266 -2.14 -10.98 -5.81
CA ILE A 266 -3.24 -11.47 -6.64
C ILE A 266 -4.10 -10.27 -7.04
N GLU A 267 -3.64 -9.53 -8.04
CA GLU A 267 -4.23 -8.28 -8.51
C GLU A 267 -5.63 -8.47 -9.06
N THR A 268 -6.59 -7.68 -8.60
CA THR A 268 -7.99 -7.76 -9.01
C THR A 268 -8.65 -6.37 -9.00
N ALA A 269 -9.97 -6.35 -9.07
CA ALA A 269 -10.80 -5.19 -8.80
C ALA A 269 -11.88 -5.58 -7.79
N PHE A 270 -12.47 -4.62 -7.10
CA PHE A 270 -13.56 -4.84 -6.16
C PHE A 270 -14.86 -4.33 -6.77
N LYS A 271 -15.85 -5.23 -6.85
CA LYS A 271 -17.25 -4.89 -7.14
C LYS A 271 -17.90 -4.16 -5.97
N GLU A 272 -17.34 -4.32 -4.78
CA GLU A 272 -17.78 -3.65 -3.56
C GLU A 272 -16.64 -3.64 -2.53
N LEU A 273 -16.32 -2.46 -2.05
CA LEU A 273 -15.44 -2.18 -0.91
C LEU A 273 -16.17 -1.20 0.00
N ASP A 274 -16.72 -1.68 1.11
CA ASP A 274 -17.43 -0.84 2.06
C ASP A 274 -16.43 -0.13 2.98
N LEU A 275 -16.43 1.20 2.94
CA LEU A 275 -15.61 2.05 3.83
C LEU A 275 -16.52 2.91 4.69
N THR A 276 -16.53 2.67 6.00
CA THR A 276 -17.20 3.57 6.97
C THR A 276 -16.19 4.55 7.53
N ILE A 277 -16.40 5.85 7.28
CA ILE A 277 -15.36 6.85 7.48
C ILE A 277 -15.80 7.85 8.53
N SER A 278 -15.05 7.95 9.63
CA SER A 278 -15.29 8.91 10.72
C SER A 278 -14.10 9.85 10.93
N VAL A 279 -14.36 11.07 11.37
CA VAL A 279 -13.32 12.05 11.72
C VAL A 279 -13.09 12.03 13.23
N LEU A 280 -11.86 11.73 13.63
CA LEU A 280 -11.41 11.77 15.03
C LEU A 280 -10.62 13.05 15.28
N LYS A 281 -11.11 13.88 16.21
CA LYS A 281 -10.49 15.16 16.57
C LYS A 281 -9.35 15.00 17.57
N ASP A 282 -9.46 14.04 18.49
CA ASP A 282 -8.54 13.93 19.63
C ASP A 282 -7.42 12.92 19.44
N LEU A 283 -7.44 12.15 18.34
CA LEU A 283 -6.36 11.24 17.96
C LEU A 283 -5.44 11.94 16.95
N LYS A 284 -4.19 12.17 17.34
CA LYS A 284 -3.17 12.81 16.52
C LYS A 284 -2.10 11.80 16.16
N LEU A 285 -1.99 11.50 14.88
CA LEU A 285 -1.05 10.51 14.35
C LEU A 285 -0.07 11.15 13.38
N THR A 286 1.16 10.66 13.37
CA THR A 286 2.18 10.99 12.38
C THR A 286 2.31 9.88 11.32
N TRP A 287 2.00 8.63 11.69
CA TRP A 287 1.91 7.48 10.79
C TRP A 287 0.57 6.75 10.95
N PRO A 288 0.08 6.10 9.89
CA PRO A 288 -1.10 5.25 9.99
C PRO A 288 -0.96 4.15 11.04
N ARG A 289 -2.10 3.76 11.62
CA ARG A 289 -2.21 2.58 12.51
C ARG A 289 -3.36 1.72 12.01
N ILE A 290 -3.26 0.41 12.18
CA ILE A 290 -4.34 -0.52 11.79
C ILE A 290 -4.85 -1.22 13.04
N GLU A 291 -6.15 -1.53 13.06
CA GLU A 291 -6.81 -2.28 14.10
C GLU A 291 -7.58 -3.44 13.47
N THR A 292 -7.24 -4.66 13.88
CA THR A 292 -8.03 -5.85 13.59
C THR A 292 -8.91 -6.17 14.80
N PRO A 293 -9.86 -7.13 14.71
CA PRO A 293 -10.63 -7.54 15.89
C PRO A 293 -9.75 -7.98 17.07
N THR A 294 -8.57 -8.53 16.81
CA THR A 294 -7.71 -9.15 17.82
C THR A 294 -6.41 -8.41 18.09
N HIS A 295 -5.96 -7.53 17.17
CA HIS A 295 -4.67 -6.87 17.26
C HIS A 295 -4.76 -5.37 16.95
N TRP A 296 -3.85 -4.61 17.55
CA TRP A 296 -3.39 -3.33 17.02
C TRP A 296 -2.18 -3.57 16.13
N ILE A 297 -1.97 -2.71 15.14
CA ILE A 297 -0.84 -2.81 14.21
C ILE A 297 -0.20 -1.43 14.05
N ALA A 298 1.11 -1.38 14.30
CA ALA A 298 1.99 -0.27 13.97
C ALA A 298 2.82 -0.62 12.73
N ILE A 299 3.27 0.40 12.01
CA ILE A 299 3.97 0.26 10.73
C ILE A 299 5.28 1.06 10.71
N GLY A 300 6.20 0.66 9.84
CA GLY A 300 7.43 1.39 9.54
C GLY A 300 7.80 1.19 8.07
N TYR A 301 7.98 2.29 7.34
CA TYR A 301 8.38 2.29 5.94
C TYR A 301 9.59 3.19 5.72
N ASP A 302 10.56 2.69 4.96
CA ASP A 302 11.69 3.46 4.45
C ASP A 302 12.28 2.76 3.21
N ARG A 303 13.14 3.44 2.44
CA ARG A 303 13.87 2.84 1.32
C ARG A 303 14.82 1.74 1.80
N ASP A 304 15.30 1.84 3.04
CA ASP A 304 16.17 0.87 3.69
C ASP A 304 15.39 0.14 4.79
N LEU A 305 15.28 -1.20 4.68
CA LEU A 305 14.61 -2.01 5.70
C LEU A 305 15.21 -1.82 7.12
N ASN A 306 16.49 -1.49 7.26
CA ASN A 306 17.08 -1.21 8.57
C ASN A 306 16.49 0.05 9.21
N VAL A 307 16.22 1.08 8.41
CA VAL A 307 15.57 2.31 8.85
C VAL A 307 14.08 2.04 9.12
N ALA A 308 13.40 1.33 8.22
CA ALA A 308 12.01 0.91 8.39
C ALA A 308 11.81 0.12 9.70
N PHE A 309 12.74 -0.79 10.01
CA PHE A 309 12.75 -1.60 11.24
C PHE A 309 12.94 -0.76 12.52
N ASN A 310 13.74 0.31 12.47
CA ASN A 310 13.88 1.23 13.60
C ASN A 310 12.62 2.06 13.79
N LEU A 311 12.06 2.61 12.72
CA LEU A 311 10.78 3.34 12.75
C LEU A 311 9.65 2.43 13.28
N LEU A 312 9.61 1.17 12.85
CA LEU A 312 8.63 0.21 13.32
C LEU A 312 8.71 0.01 14.84
N GLN A 313 9.91 -0.14 15.40
CA GLN A 313 10.10 -0.29 16.84
C GLN A 313 9.65 0.95 17.61
N GLU A 314 9.91 2.15 17.08
CA GLU A 314 9.47 3.41 17.68
C GLU A 314 7.93 3.50 17.67
N GLN A 315 7.30 3.28 16.51
CA GLN A 315 5.84 3.33 16.35
C GLN A 315 5.13 2.26 17.18
N THR A 316 5.68 1.05 17.27
CA THR A 316 5.14 -0.04 18.07
C THR A 316 5.25 0.26 19.56
N THR A 317 6.39 0.81 20.01
CA THR A 317 6.60 1.20 21.41
C THR A 317 5.63 2.33 21.81
N GLU A 318 5.44 3.32 20.96
CA GLU A 318 4.49 4.42 21.17
C GLU A 318 3.06 3.89 21.28
N LEU A 319 2.65 3.02 20.34
CA LEU A 319 1.31 2.42 20.35
C LEU A 319 1.05 1.59 21.62
N ILE A 320 2.01 0.75 22.04
CA ILE A 320 1.87 -0.04 23.28
C ILE A 320 1.78 0.86 24.51
N ALA A 321 2.61 1.91 24.58
CA ALA A 321 2.63 2.85 25.70
C ALA A 321 1.27 3.54 25.85
N GLU A 322 0.66 3.98 24.75
CA GLU A 322 -0.66 4.60 24.73
C GLU A 322 -1.78 3.62 25.12
N GLN A 323 -1.83 2.45 24.48
CA GLN A 323 -2.91 1.48 24.69
C GLN A 323 -2.88 0.88 26.11
N SER A 324 -1.68 0.60 26.62
CA SER A 324 -1.49 -0.02 27.94
C SER A 324 -1.32 1.01 29.06
N LYS A 325 -1.21 2.31 28.74
CA LYS A 325 -0.94 3.40 29.69
C LYS A 325 0.30 3.16 30.55
N VAL A 326 1.38 2.72 29.91
CA VAL A 326 2.67 2.42 30.55
C VAL A 326 3.76 3.34 30.02
N SER A 327 4.90 3.41 30.72
CA SER A 327 6.05 4.16 30.23
C SER A 327 6.61 3.55 28.95
N SER A 328 7.27 4.36 28.13
CA SER A 328 7.95 3.90 26.91
C SER A 328 8.93 2.75 27.19
N GLU A 329 9.63 2.76 28.32
CA GLU A 329 10.54 1.67 28.71
C GLU A 329 9.80 0.34 28.96
N VAL A 330 8.65 0.39 29.63
CA VAL A 330 7.82 -0.80 29.85
C VAL A 330 7.20 -1.27 28.53
N ALA A 331 6.71 -0.36 27.71
CA ALA A 331 6.19 -0.66 26.38
C ALA A 331 7.22 -1.35 25.49
N ARG A 332 8.47 -0.88 25.51
CA ARG A 332 9.58 -1.49 24.76
C ARG A 332 9.86 -2.92 25.20
N LYS A 333 9.74 -3.23 26.50
CA LYS A 333 9.87 -4.59 27.04
C LYS A 333 8.68 -5.47 26.60
N LEU A 334 7.46 -4.95 26.68
CA LEU A 334 6.25 -5.66 26.22
C LEU A 334 6.31 -5.98 24.72
N MET A 335 6.79 -5.05 23.90
CA MET A 335 7.01 -5.28 22.47
C MET A 335 7.94 -6.48 22.21
N LEU A 336 9.03 -6.61 22.98
CA LEU A 336 9.96 -7.74 22.83
C LEU A 336 9.34 -9.07 23.25
N VAL A 337 8.53 -9.06 24.32
CA VAL A 337 7.86 -10.27 24.81
C VAL A 337 6.79 -10.75 23.83
N ASN A 338 6.09 -9.82 23.17
CA ASN A 338 4.99 -10.09 22.24
C ASN A 338 5.40 -9.91 20.77
N TRP A 339 6.66 -10.17 20.44
CA TRP A 339 7.22 -9.87 19.11
C TRP A 339 6.56 -10.72 18.01
N ASP A 340 5.70 -10.10 17.20
CA ASP A 340 5.16 -10.62 15.93
C ASP A 340 5.24 -9.50 14.89
N CYS A 341 6.40 -9.38 14.25
CA CYS A 341 6.64 -8.34 13.25
C CYS A 341 6.98 -8.96 11.89
N ARG A 342 6.55 -8.31 10.81
CA ARG A 342 6.52 -8.86 9.46
C ARG A 342 6.93 -7.81 8.43
N ILE A 343 7.25 -8.26 7.23
CA ILE A 343 7.58 -7.41 6.08
C ILE A 343 6.33 -7.38 5.19
N SER A 344 5.73 -6.22 4.95
CA SER A 344 4.55 -6.15 4.07
C SER A 344 4.95 -6.30 2.60
N GLU A 345 5.93 -5.50 2.17
CA GLU A 345 6.36 -5.35 0.78
C GLU A 345 7.80 -4.82 0.70
N VAL A 346 8.50 -5.08 -0.42
CA VAL A 346 9.88 -4.60 -0.66
C VAL A 346 10.07 -3.95 -2.02
N ILE A 347 9.00 -3.59 -2.72
CA ILE A 347 9.02 -3.32 -4.17
C ILE A 347 8.58 -1.89 -4.53
N ASN A 348 7.91 -1.15 -3.64
CA ASN A 348 7.28 0.14 -3.93
C ASN A 348 8.18 1.36 -3.72
N VAL A 349 9.47 1.25 -4.00
CA VAL A 349 10.48 2.29 -3.72
C VAL A 349 10.77 2.47 -2.23
N LEU A 350 9.75 2.50 -1.38
CA LEU A 350 9.87 2.23 0.06
C LEU A 350 9.62 0.74 0.29
N LYS A 351 10.14 0.23 1.41
CA LYS A 351 9.94 -1.13 1.90
C LYS A 351 9.21 -1.07 3.23
N GLY A 352 8.23 -1.96 3.40
CA GLY A 352 7.26 -1.90 4.48
C GLY A 352 7.44 -2.98 5.53
N THR A 353 7.25 -2.59 6.78
CA THR A 353 7.27 -3.49 7.94
C THR A 353 6.13 -3.16 8.90
N TYR A 354 5.60 -4.15 9.60
CA TYR A 354 4.53 -3.96 10.57
C TYR A 354 4.63 -4.93 11.75
N CYS A 355 4.07 -4.57 12.91
CA CYS A 355 4.02 -5.42 14.09
C CYS A 355 2.58 -5.62 14.54
N MET A 356 2.22 -6.88 14.81
CA MET A 356 0.95 -7.29 15.38
C MET A 356 1.05 -7.22 16.92
N ILE A 357 0.21 -6.40 17.54
CA ILE A 357 0.17 -6.20 18.99
C ILE A 357 -1.15 -6.77 19.52
N PRO A 358 -1.15 -7.86 20.28
CA PRO A 358 -2.39 -8.49 20.72
C PRO A 358 -3.16 -7.58 21.68
N LYS A 359 -4.49 -7.49 21.49
CA LYS A 359 -5.38 -6.79 22.43
C LYS A 359 -5.60 -7.57 23.72
N ALA A 360 -5.50 -8.90 23.65
CA ALA A 360 -5.56 -9.78 24.80
C ALA A 360 -4.17 -10.00 25.39
N THR A 361 -4.07 -10.06 26.72
CA THR A 361 -2.79 -10.08 27.45
C THR A 361 -2.08 -11.44 27.45
N ASN A 362 -2.77 -12.53 27.09
CA ASN A 362 -2.27 -13.89 27.20
C ASN A 362 -2.04 -14.55 25.83
N VAL A 363 -1.79 -13.75 24.80
CA VAL A 363 -1.46 -14.25 23.46
C VAL A 363 0.06 -14.40 23.38
N PRO A 364 0.60 -15.63 23.31
CA PRO A 364 2.04 -15.83 23.17
C PRO A 364 2.53 -15.32 21.81
N ALA A 365 3.74 -14.76 21.79
CA ALA A 365 4.41 -14.45 20.53
C ALA A 365 4.54 -15.72 19.67
N PRO A 366 4.38 -15.62 18.33
CA PRO A 366 4.54 -16.75 17.45
C PRO A 366 6.00 -17.24 17.48
N GLN A 367 6.18 -18.55 17.40
CA GLN A 367 7.50 -19.13 17.20
C GLN A 367 7.94 -18.89 15.75
N LEU A 368 9.20 -18.47 15.57
CA LEU A 368 9.79 -18.28 14.25
C LEU A 368 10.70 -19.49 13.94
N PRO A 369 10.19 -20.50 13.20
CA PRO A 369 10.97 -21.68 12.88
C PRO A 369 12.16 -21.31 11.97
N ARG A 370 13.25 -22.07 12.08
CA ARG A 370 14.41 -21.97 11.16
C ARG A 370 14.50 -23.14 10.18
N ASP A 371 13.74 -24.19 10.45
CA ASP A 371 13.68 -25.41 9.67
C ASP A 371 12.23 -25.72 9.31
N ASP A 372 12.04 -26.47 8.23
CA ASP A 372 10.73 -26.99 7.82
C ASP A 372 10.04 -27.70 8.98
N ASN A 373 8.72 -27.51 9.07
CA ASN A 373 7.89 -28.18 10.07
C ASN A 373 6.64 -28.79 9.37
N PRO A 374 5.71 -29.45 10.09
CA PRO A 374 4.54 -30.06 9.45
C PRO A 374 3.69 -29.09 8.63
N ASP A 375 3.62 -27.82 9.05
CA ASP A 375 2.71 -26.83 8.48
C ASP A 375 3.37 -25.96 7.40
N TYR A 376 4.69 -25.76 7.47
CA TYR A 376 5.41 -24.81 6.63
C TYR A 376 6.67 -25.40 6.00
N LEU A 377 6.93 -25.03 4.75
CA LEU A 377 8.30 -24.91 4.25
C LEU A 377 8.87 -23.61 4.83
N VAL A 378 10.12 -23.63 5.27
CA VAL A 378 10.75 -22.52 5.97
C VAL A 378 12.09 -22.23 5.34
N THR A 379 12.33 -20.95 5.08
CA THR A 379 13.66 -20.43 4.79
C THR A 379 14.00 -19.32 5.77
N TYR A 380 15.28 -19.20 6.08
CA TYR A 380 15.78 -18.33 7.12
C TYR A 380 17.11 -17.75 6.71
N ALA A 381 17.30 -16.46 7.00
CA ALA A 381 18.59 -15.81 6.86
C ALA A 381 18.84 -14.84 8.00
N LYS A 382 20.13 -14.60 8.24
CA LYS A 382 20.63 -13.69 9.25
C LYS A 382 21.78 -12.89 8.66
N ASP A 383 21.71 -11.57 8.75
CA ASP A 383 22.75 -10.65 8.29
C ASP A 383 22.72 -9.38 9.16
N THR A 384 23.80 -8.59 9.19
CA THR A 384 23.78 -7.29 9.87
C THR A 384 22.95 -6.24 9.12
N ASP A 385 22.68 -6.48 7.84
CA ASP A 385 21.80 -5.69 6.98
C ASP A 385 20.49 -6.44 6.71
N LEU A 386 19.37 -5.87 7.18
CA LEU A 386 18.05 -6.49 7.02
C LEU A 386 17.63 -6.64 5.55
N ASN A 387 18.12 -5.81 4.63
CA ASN A 387 17.83 -5.98 3.20
C ASN A 387 18.46 -7.28 2.69
N LYS A 388 19.72 -7.57 3.05
CA LYS A 388 20.39 -8.80 2.66
C LYS A 388 19.78 -10.04 3.30
N ALA A 389 19.34 -9.94 4.55
CA ALA A 389 18.61 -11.02 5.21
C ALA A 389 17.30 -11.31 4.47
N MET A 390 16.55 -10.28 4.08
CA MET A 390 15.32 -10.42 3.29
C MET A 390 15.59 -11.03 1.90
N ASP A 391 16.59 -10.51 1.17
CA ASP A 391 17.00 -11.04 -0.14
C ASP A 391 17.35 -12.53 -0.06
N THR A 392 18.15 -12.89 0.95
CA THR A 392 18.65 -14.26 1.11
C THR A 392 17.53 -15.22 1.51
N ALA A 393 16.70 -14.85 2.49
CA ALA A 393 15.60 -15.71 2.95
C ALA A 393 14.54 -15.92 1.87
N SER A 394 14.15 -14.85 1.18
CA SER A 394 13.11 -14.93 0.15
C SER A 394 13.58 -15.63 -1.12
N MET A 395 14.80 -15.36 -1.62
CA MET A 395 15.36 -16.10 -2.76
C MET A 395 15.53 -17.60 -2.44
N ALA A 396 15.97 -17.94 -1.23
CA ALA A 396 16.04 -19.34 -0.81
C ALA A 396 14.67 -20.01 -0.85
N MET A 397 13.57 -19.30 -0.55
CA MET A 397 12.22 -19.86 -0.69
C MET A 397 11.89 -20.11 -2.15
N VAL A 398 12.21 -19.17 -3.05
CA VAL A 398 12.00 -19.34 -4.49
C VAL A 398 12.77 -20.56 -5.01
N ASP A 399 14.05 -20.71 -4.66
CA ASP A 399 14.87 -21.86 -5.04
C ASP A 399 14.30 -23.17 -4.47
N LYS A 400 13.88 -23.17 -3.20
CA LYS A 400 13.26 -24.32 -2.54
C LYS A 400 11.96 -24.75 -3.22
N LEU A 401 11.10 -23.81 -3.61
CA LEU A 401 9.88 -24.08 -4.36
C LEU A 401 10.17 -24.65 -5.75
N ALA A 402 11.17 -24.10 -6.45
CA ALA A 402 11.57 -24.63 -7.75
C ALA A 402 12.12 -26.06 -7.64
N THR A 403 12.95 -26.35 -6.65
CA THR A 403 13.59 -27.66 -6.48
C THR A 403 12.64 -28.71 -5.88
N GLU A 404 11.99 -28.42 -4.75
CA GLU A 404 11.22 -29.41 -3.97
C GLU A 404 9.77 -29.54 -4.42
N LYS A 405 9.21 -28.49 -5.02
CA LYS A 405 7.83 -28.47 -5.53
C LYS A 405 7.77 -28.49 -7.06
N HIS A 406 8.94 -28.61 -7.71
CA HIS A 406 9.09 -28.74 -9.15
C HIS A 406 8.39 -27.62 -9.94
N LEU A 407 8.35 -26.42 -9.36
CA LEU A 407 7.84 -25.23 -10.04
C LEU A 407 8.89 -24.68 -11.00
N THR A 408 8.44 -24.03 -12.08
CA THR A 408 9.35 -23.21 -12.87
C THR A 408 9.89 -22.06 -12.01
N PRO A 409 11.08 -21.50 -12.29
CA PRO A 409 11.60 -20.38 -11.51
C PRO A 409 10.62 -19.18 -11.41
N LEU A 410 9.90 -18.87 -12.50
CA LEU A 410 8.91 -17.79 -12.52
C LEU A 410 7.65 -18.13 -11.72
N ASP A 411 7.16 -19.37 -11.78
CA ASP A 411 6.03 -19.80 -10.96
C ASP A 411 6.38 -19.84 -9.47
N ALA A 412 7.61 -20.25 -9.13
CA ALA A 412 8.10 -20.21 -7.76
C ALA A 412 8.18 -18.77 -7.21
N TYR A 413 8.70 -17.84 -8.02
CA TYR A 413 8.76 -16.42 -7.66
C TYR A 413 7.37 -15.81 -7.48
N SER A 414 6.45 -16.12 -8.39
CA SER A 414 5.05 -15.68 -8.33
C SER A 414 4.31 -16.26 -7.14
N LEU A 415 4.44 -17.57 -6.87
CA LEU A 415 3.81 -18.20 -5.71
C LEU A 415 4.36 -17.64 -4.39
N ALA A 416 5.67 -17.37 -4.33
CA ALA A 416 6.29 -16.74 -3.18
C ALA A 416 5.70 -15.34 -2.93
N SER A 417 5.51 -14.52 -3.96
CA SER A 417 4.91 -13.18 -3.79
C SER A 417 3.50 -13.21 -3.20
N ILE A 418 2.67 -14.18 -3.62
CA ILE A 418 1.25 -14.21 -3.26
C ILE A 418 0.92 -15.00 -1.98
N ALA A 419 1.82 -15.85 -1.49
CA ALA A 419 1.51 -16.76 -0.38
C ALA A 419 2.60 -16.93 0.69
N MET A 420 3.82 -16.43 0.46
CA MET A 420 4.90 -16.50 1.44
C MET A 420 4.63 -15.52 2.58
N ASP A 421 4.96 -15.91 3.81
CA ASP A 421 4.86 -15.06 4.99
C ASP A 421 6.26 -14.75 5.55
N CYS A 422 6.87 -13.64 5.14
CA CYS A 422 8.16 -13.20 5.68
C CYS A 422 8.01 -12.39 6.98
N ARG A 423 8.63 -12.92 8.04
CA ARG A 423 8.59 -12.41 9.42
C ARG A 423 9.97 -11.98 9.89
N LEU A 424 9.98 -10.96 10.73
CA LEU A 424 11.18 -10.37 11.34
C LEU A 424 11.49 -11.08 12.67
N GLY A 425 12.74 -11.47 12.88
CA GLY A 425 13.20 -11.93 14.19
C GLY A 425 13.28 -10.81 15.22
N SER A 426 13.12 -11.17 16.50
CA SER A 426 13.17 -10.20 17.61
C SER A 426 14.54 -9.51 17.70
N PRO A 427 14.59 -8.20 17.96
CA PRO A 427 15.86 -7.49 18.10
C PRO A 427 16.56 -7.93 19.39
N GLY A 428 17.76 -8.49 19.25
CA GLY A 428 18.56 -8.98 20.39
C GLY A 428 20.07 -9.03 20.15
N GLY A 429 20.56 -8.62 18.98
CA GLY A 429 21.98 -8.64 18.61
C GLY A 429 22.31 -7.67 17.47
N SER A 430 23.55 -7.76 16.96
CA SER A 430 23.98 -7.01 15.77
C SER A 430 23.20 -7.41 14.52
N ASP A 431 22.80 -8.66 14.47
CA ASP A 431 22.22 -9.25 13.28
C ASP A 431 20.69 -9.05 13.25
N ARG A 432 20.14 -9.16 12.04
CA ARG A 432 18.74 -9.07 11.69
C ARG A 432 18.34 -10.38 11.05
N GLU A 433 17.21 -10.93 11.49
CA GLU A 433 16.74 -12.25 11.10
C GLU A 433 15.45 -12.09 10.27
N VAL A 434 15.36 -12.81 9.15
CA VAL A 434 14.15 -12.94 8.35
C VAL A 434 13.81 -14.42 8.21
N HIS A 435 12.56 -14.75 8.52
CA HIS A 435 12.00 -16.08 8.41
C HIS A 435 10.88 -16.02 7.38
N CYS A 436 11.00 -16.72 6.26
CA CYS A 436 9.97 -16.78 5.25
C CYS A 436 9.30 -18.16 5.29
N LEU A 437 7.99 -18.15 5.50
CA LEU A 437 7.19 -19.36 5.69
C LEU A 437 6.25 -19.54 4.51
N MET A 438 6.26 -20.72 3.89
CA MET A 438 5.31 -21.08 2.84
C MET A 438 4.39 -22.19 3.34
N PRO A 439 3.05 -21.98 3.40
CA PRO A 439 2.13 -22.98 3.92
C PRO A 439 2.14 -24.27 3.08
N LYS A 440 2.36 -25.43 3.71
CA LYS A 440 2.27 -26.74 3.04
C LYS A 440 0.84 -27.10 2.66
N SER A 441 -0.16 -26.46 3.27
CA SER A 441 -1.57 -26.63 2.96
C SER A 441 -1.92 -26.25 1.52
N LEU A 442 -1.11 -25.44 0.84
CA LEU A 442 -1.35 -25.08 -0.57
C LEU A 442 -1.36 -26.29 -1.52
N TRP A 443 -0.71 -27.39 -1.13
CA TRP A 443 -0.67 -28.65 -1.88
C TRP A 443 -1.65 -29.70 -1.34
N ALA A 444 -2.50 -29.36 -0.37
CA ALA A 444 -3.48 -30.29 0.16
C ALA A 444 -4.58 -30.56 -0.89
N LYS A 445 -5.11 -31.79 -0.91
CA LYS A 445 -6.28 -32.11 -1.75
C LYS A 445 -7.51 -31.43 -1.14
N HIS A 446 -8.10 -30.50 -1.87
CA HIS A 446 -9.31 -29.75 -1.48
C HIS A 446 -10.56 -30.26 -2.20
#